data_AF-A0A7S1FSE4-F1
#
_entry.id   AF-A0A7S1FSE4-F1
#
_cell.length_a   1.000
_cell.length_b   1.000
_cell.length_c   1.000
_cell.angle_alpha   90.00
_cell.angle_beta   90.00
_cell.angle_gamma   90.00
#
_symmetry.space_group_name_H-M   'P 1'
#
loop_
_entity.id
_entity.type
_entity.pdbx_description
1 polymer ?
#
loop_
_entity_poly.entity_id
_entity_poly.type
_entity_poly.pdbx_seq_one_letter_code
_entity_poly.pdbx_strand_id
1 'polypeptide(L)'
;MDFSNGDAALSSLNARRRPSFSPEVISLASSILSSRKSGVGDVLRDAALLLSHHTSEPGAEATSDDADAGMKRWEILSVGLVLADEHLVRFLRPVPGTTAPYADGPRVPDLIADGTSEYAPPSPEALRSAATFLEESMVPALLANAEHDEPRVRTLVARAMGTHSLLASSDLDPLREVARAQRLVIHGAVAATLRREVTTGRIEKPVASVLPDAGGKHALDDTTGWRAT
;
A
#
# COMPACT_ATOMS: atom_id res chain seq x y z
N MET A 1 -1.46 13.27 5.56
CA MET A 1 -1.50 11.96 6.23
C MET A 1 -0.07 11.60 6.49
N ASP A 2 0.25 11.13 7.69
CA ASP A 2 1.56 10.56 8.00
C ASP A 2 1.48 9.04 7.79
N PHE A 3 2.34 8.52 6.92
CA PHE A 3 2.42 7.08 6.59
C PHE A 3 3.77 6.47 7.01
N SER A 4 4.49 7.13 7.91
CA SER A 4 5.79 6.66 8.40
C SER A 4 5.70 5.31 9.11
N ASN A 5 4.59 5.04 9.79
CA ASN A 5 4.26 3.75 10.42
C ASN A 5 2.74 3.61 10.62
N GLY A 6 2.27 2.40 10.95
CA GLY A 6 0.84 2.14 11.16
C GLY A 6 0.17 2.99 12.24
N ASP A 7 0.86 3.33 13.33
CA ASP A 7 0.27 4.12 14.43
C ASP A 7 0.07 5.58 14.02
N ALA A 8 1.06 6.15 13.31
CA ALA A 8 0.95 7.48 12.72
C ALA A 8 -0.16 7.54 11.67
N ALA A 9 -0.29 6.49 10.86
CA ALA A 9 -1.34 6.37 9.84
C ALA A 9 -2.74 6.31 10.47
N LEU A 10 -2.94 5.49 11.50
CA LEU A 10 -4.20 5.40 12.24
C LEU A 10 -4.52 6.69 13.01
N SER A 11 -3.52 7.29 13.66
CA SER A 11 -3.67 8.58 14.33
C SER A 11 -4.06 9.69 13.34
N SER A 12 -3.61 9.59 12.10
CA SER A 12 -3.98 10.51 11.01
C SER A 12 -5.46 10.42 10.63
N LEU A 13 -6.13 9.28 10.87
CA LEU A 13 -7.58 9.14 10.69
C LEU A 13 -8.37 9.82 11.82
N ASN A 14 -7.85 9.76 13.05
CA ASN A 14 -8.46 10.36 14.23
C ASN A 14 -8.19 11.87 14.37
N ALA A 15 -7.24 12.41 13.60
CA ALA A 15 -6.96 13.84 13.58
C ALA A 15 -8.20 14.64 13.13
N ARG A 16 -8.32 15.89 13.60
CA ARG A 16 -9.39 16.82 13.21
C ARG A 16 -9.31 17.17 11.72
N ARG A 17 -9.83 16.29 10.87
CA ARG A 17 -9.97 16.49 9.42
C ARG A 17 -11.32 17.10 9.09
N ARG A 18 -11.36 17.88 8.01
CA ARG A 18 -12.58 18.32 7.36
C ARG A 18 -12.53 17.84 5.92
N PRO A 19 -13.50 17.02 5.48
CA PRO A 19 -14.63 16.47 6.24
C PRO A 19 -14.17 15.40 7.24
N SER A 20 -14.89 15.27 8.35
CA SER A 20 -14.65 14.17 9.29
C SER A 20 -14.95 12.82 8.64
N PHE A 21 -14.24 11.77 9.01
CA PHE A 21 -14.63 10.41 8.62
C PHE A 21 -15.91 10.00 9.36
N SER A 22 -16.57 8.96 8.87
CA SER A 22 -17.70 8.36 9.58
C SER A 22 -17.27 7.89 10.99
N PRO A 23 -18.20 7.90 11.96
CA PRO A 23 -17.92 7.43 13.30
C PRO A 23 -17.47 5.97 13.32
N GLU A 24 -17.90 5.17 12.35
CA GLU A 24 -17.46 3.78 12.16
C GLU A 24 -15.96 3.70 11.90
N VAL A 25 -15.45 4.46 10.92
CA VAL A 25 -14.02 4.51 10.59
C VAL A 25 -13.18 5.02 11.77
N ILE A 26 -13.66 6.05 12.47
CA ILE A 26 -12.96 6.62 13.65
C ILE A 26 -12.93 5.61 14.81
N SER A 27 -14.05 4.93 15.07
CA SER A 27 -14.13 3.92 16.12
C SER A 27 -13.26 2.70 15.80
N LEU A 28 -13.25 2.26 14.53
CA LEU A 28 -12.37 1.21 14.04
C LEU A 28 -10.92 1.61 14.20
N ALA A 29 -10.50 2.79 13.71
CA ALA A 29 -9.12 3.25 13.84
C ALA A 29 -8.67 3.35 15.31
N SER A 30 -9.55 3.81 16.21
CA SER A 30 -9.28 3.88 17.64
C SER A 30 -9.21 2.50 18.31
N SER A 31 -10.06 1.56 17.87
CA SER A 31 -10.03 0.17 18.31
C SER A 31 -8.70 -0.48 17.93
N ILE A 32 -8.27 -0.32 16.67
CA ILE A 32 -7.01 -0.87 16.14
C ILE A 32 -5.81 -0.33 16.91
N LEU A 33 -5.76 0.99 17.14
CA LEU A 33 -4.70 1.62 17.93
C LEU A 33 -4.62 1.04 19.35
N SER A 34 -5.77 0.72 19.94
CA SER A 34 -5.86 0.19 21.30
C SER A 34 -5.57 -1.31 21.37
N SER A 35 -5.96 -2.07 20.33
CA SER A 35 -5.85 -3.53 20.26
C SER A 35 -4.51 -4.02 19.72
N ARG A 36 -3.68 -3.17 19.12
CA ARG A 36 -2.44 -3.54 18.38
C ARG A 36 -1.40 -4.40 19.12
N LYS A 37 -1.58 -4.62 20.43
CA LYS A 37 -0.84 -5.63 21.21
C LYS A 37 -1.33 -7.06 20.97
N SER A 38 -2.45 -7.25 20.28
CA SER A 38 -3.03 -8.54 19.98
C SER A 38 -2.39 -9.15 18.71
N GLY A 39 -2.58 -10.45 18.53
CA GLY A 39 -1.82 -11.25 17.58
C GLY A 39 -1.97 -10.80 16.12
N VAL A 40 -1.12 -11.35 15.25
CA VAL A 40 -1.05 -10.96 13.82
C VAL A 40 -2.39 -11.11 13.08
N GLY A 41 -3.22 -12.09 13.48
CA GLY A 41 -4.53 -12.31 12.86
C GLY A 41 -5.54 -11.17 13.09
N ASP A 42 -5.47 -10.49 14.23
CA ASP A 42 -6.40 -9.40 14.54
C ASP A 42 -6.11 -8.18 13.65
N VAL A 43 -4.84 -7.87 13.44
CA VAL A 43 -4.48 -6.71 12.62
C VAL A 43 -4.75 -6.92 11.14
N LEU A 44 -4.64 -8.15 10.62
CA LEU A 44 -5.04 -8.44 9.24
C LEU A 44 -6.54 -8.35 9.06
N ARG A 45 -7.33 -8.79 10.05
CA ARG A 45 -8.78 -8.59 10.05
C ARG A 45 -9.13 -7.10 10.06
N ASP A 46 -8.46 -6.33 10.90
CA ASP A 46 -8.67 -4.89 11.01
C ASP A 46 -8.28 -4.16 9.71
N ALA A 47 -7.17 -4.55 9.07
CA ALA A 47 -6.79 -4.07 7.76
C ALA A 47 -7.82 -4.44 6.69
N ALA A 48 -8.38 -5.65 6.73
CA ALA A 48 -9.46 -6.09 5.83
C ALA A 48 -10.69 -5.19 5.96
N LEU A 49 -11.09 -4.86 7.19
CA LEU A 49 -12.22 -3.97 7.45
C LEU A 49 -11.98 -2.56 6.88
N LEU A 50 -10.78 -2.00 7.07
CA LEU A 50 -10.43 -0.71 6.46
C LEU A 50 -10.47 -0.79 4.92
N LEU A 51 -9.94 -1.87 4.35
CA LEU A 51 -9.98 -2.14 2.92
C LEU A 51 -11.41 -2.43 2.41
N SER A 52 -12.38 -2.81 3.23
CA SER A 52 -13.78 -2.89 2.79
C SER A 52 -14.51 -1.55 2.92
N HIS A 53 -14.18 -0.75 3.94
CA HIS A 53 -14.85 0.54 4.17
C HIS A 53 -14.47 1.61 3.14
N HIS A 54 -13.29 1.55 2.52
CA HIS A 54 -12.89 2.55 1.52
C HIS A 54 -13.81 2.62 0.29
N THR A 55 -14.53 1.54 -0.03
CA THR A 55 -15.51 1.54 -1.13
C THR A 55 -16.87 2.12 -0.74
N SER A 56 -17.14 2.23 0.56
CA SER A 56 -18.44 2.64 1.13
C SER A 56 -18.50 4.13 1.48
N GLU A 57 -17.37 4.80 1.68
CA GLU A 57 -17.34 6.20 2.12
C GLU A 57 -17.45 7.15 0.91
N PRO A 58 -18.55 7.90 0.78
CA PRO A 58 -18.65 8.91 -0.26
C PRO A 58 -17.60 10.01 -0.01
N GLY A 59 -16.94 10.44 -1.09
CA GLY A 59 -16.20 11.70 -1.10
C GLY A 59 -17.14 12.82 -0.67
N ALA A 60 -16.74 13.63 0.30
CA ALA A 60 -17.60 14.70 0.76
C ALA A 60 -17.64 15.85 -0.25
N GLU A 61 -18.84 16.37 -0.43
CA GLU A 61 -19.19 17.60 -1.17
C GLU A 61 -19.14 17.49 -2.69
N ALA A 62 -20.00 16.63 -3.26
CA ALA A 62 -20.70 17.00 -4.49
C ALA A 62 -21.77 18.04 -4.15
N THR A 63 -21.38 19.28 -3.88
CA THR A 63 -22.32 20.41 -3.99
C THR A 63 -22.67 20.55 -5.46
N SER A 64 -23.97 20.45 -5.75
CA SER A 64 -24.59 20.58 -7.06
C SER A 64 -24.02 21.76 -7.86
N ASP A 65 -23.10 21.48 -8.80
CA ASP A 65 -22.99 22.09 -10.13
C ASP A 65 -21.67 21.76 -10.84
N ASP A 66 -20.70 21.11 -10.18
CA ASP A 66 -19.51 20.56 -10.84
C ASP A 66 -19.54 19.03 -10.89
N ALA A 67 -19.36 18.50 -12.09
CA ALA A 67 -19.35 17.08 -12.42
C ALA A 67 -18.08 16.34 -11.93
N ASP A 68 -17.61 16.65 -10.72
CA ASP A 68 -16.53 15.93 -10.01
C ASP A 68 -17.10 15.07 -8.88
N ALA A 69 -18.30 14.54 -9.11
CA ALA A 69 -18.98 13.59 -8.25
C ALA A 69 -18.22 12.26 -8.25
N GLY A 70 -17.29 12.06 -7.31
CA GLY A 70 -16.82 10.71 -7.00
C GLY A 70 -15.40 10.51 -6.52
N MET A 71 -14.67 11.53 -6.06
CA MET A 71 -13.38 11.27 -5.39
C MET A 71 -13.61 10.51 -4.08
N LYS A 72 -13.52 9.16 -4.16
CA LYS A 72 -13.55 8.27 -3.00
C LYS A 72 -12.46 8.69 -2.02
N ARG A 73 -12.76 8.67 -0.73
CA ARG A 73 -11.80 9.03 0.33
C ARG A 73 -10.68 7.99 0.39
N TRP A 74 -9.57 8.30 -0.27
CA TRP A 74 -8.44 7.40 -0.45
C TRP A 74 -7.62 7.17 0.82
N GLU A 75 -7.83 7.99 1.85
CA GLU A 75 -7.09 7.89 3.11
C GLU A 75 -7.31 6.56 3.83
N ILE A 76 -8.55 6.05 3.82
CA ILE A 76 -8.91 4.79 4.48
C ILE A 76 -8.19 3.62 3.79
N LEU A 77 -8.22 3.61 2.45
CA LEU A 77 -7.48 2.65 1.63
C LEU A 77 -5.99 2.69 1.97
N SER A 78 -5.41 3.88 2.04
CA SER A 78 -3.97 4.04 2.31
C SER A 78 -3.57 3.51 3.69
N VAL A 79 -4.39 3.75 4.72
CA VAL A 79 -4.13 3.22 6.06
C VAL A 79 -4.26 1.70 6.08
N GLY A 80 -5.30 1.15 5.44
CA GLY A 80 -5.47 -0.29 5.27
C GLY A 80 -4.26 -0.93 4.59
N LEU A 81 -3.76 -0.33 3.50
CA LEU A 81 -2.58 -0.80 2.78
C LEU A 81 -1.29 -0.72 3.62
N VAL A 82 -1.09 0.36 4.38
CA VAL A 82 0.08 0.50 5.26
C VAL A 82 0.07 -0.56 6.37
N LEU A 83 -1.09 -0.80 6.99
CA LEU A 83 -1.23 -1.83 8.02
C LEU A 83 -1.03 -3.24 7.44
N ALA A 84 -1.64 -3.51 6.29
CA ALA A 84 -1.45 -4.78 5.58
C ALA A 84 0.04 -5.03 5.27
N ASP A 85 0.71 -4.04 4.67
CA ASP A 85 2.12 -4.13 4.30
C ASP A 85 3.01 -4.35 5.53
N GLU A 86 2.85 -3.55 6.59
CA GLU A 86 3.66 -3.65 7.80
C GLU A 86 3.56 -5.05 8.43
N HIS A 87 2.35 -5.62 8.44
CA HIS A 87 2.11 -6.94 9.03
C HIS A 87 2.59 -8.09 8.14
N LEU A 88 2.44 -7.98 6.82
CA LEU A 88 2.97 -8.97 5.88
C LEU A 88 4.50 -9.00 5.86
N VAL A 89 5.15 -7.84 5.97
CA VAL A 89 6.60 -7.75 6.14
C VAL A 89 7.07 -8.47 7.41
N ARG A 90 6.28 -8.49 8.50
CA ARG A 90 6.63 -9.23 9.70
C ARG A 90 6.66 -10.75 9.48
N PHE A 91 5.80 -11.29 8.61
CA PHE A 91 5.89 -12.70 8.21
C PHE A 91 7.15 -12.96 7.39
N LEU A 92 7.55 -12.01 6.53
CA LEU A 92 8.73 -12.12 5.68
C LEU A 92 10.07 -11.95 6.41
N ARG A 93 10.10 -11.20 7.51
CA ARG A 93 11.33 -11.00 8.29
C ARG A 93 11.80 -12.35 8.81
N PRO A 94 12.99 -12.82 8.42
CA PRO A 94 13.53 -14.04 8.99
C PRO A 94 14.16 -13.72 10.36
N VAL A 95 14.31 -14.79 11.13
CA VAL A 95 15.16 -14.93 12.33
C VAL A 95 16.40 -14.02 12.25
N PRO A 96 16.84 -13.39 13.35
CA PRO A 96 18.03 -12.52 13.36
C PRO A 96 19.21 -13.13 12.59
N GLY A 97 19.69 -12.42 11.57
CA GLY A 97 20.85 -12.82 10.75
C GLY A 97 20.69 -12.70 9.23
N THR A 98 19.48 -12.57 8.73
CA THR A 98 19.22 -12.34 7.29
C THR A 98 18.93 -10.86 7.04
N THR A 99 19.90 -10.18 6.45
CA THR A 99 19.68 -8.85 5.86
C THR A 99 18.70 -8.98 4.70
N ALA A 100 17.54 -8.33 4.82
CA ALA A 100 16.58 -8.25 3.72
C ALA A 100 17.26 -7.57 2.52
N PRO A 101 17.21 -8.15 1.30
CA PRO A 101 17.85 -7.55 0.15
C PRO A 101 17.03 -6.35 -0.33
N TYR A 102 17.55 -5.15 -0.08
CA TYR A 102 17.40 -3.95 -0.92
C TYR A 102 15.98 -3.54 -1.35
N ALA A 103 15.02 -3.45 -0.43
CA ALA A 103 13.72 -2.89 -0.77
C ALA A 103 13.69 -1.34 -0.77
N ASP A 104 14.65 -0.67 -0.11
CA ASP A 104 14.40 0.72 0.34
C ASP A 104 15.66 1.60 0.37
N GLY A 105 16.35 1.74 -0.77
CA GLY A 105 17.46 2.70 -0.93
C GLY A 105 18.66 2.51 0.02
N PRO A 106 19.65 3.43 0.04
CA PRO A 106 20.81 3.33 0.90
C PRO A 106 20.41 3.66 2.34
N ARG A 107 19.90 2.67 3.08
CA ARG A 107 19.71 2.80 4.53
C ARG A 107 20.98 2.39 5.26
N VAL A 108 21.32 3.23 6.23
CA VAL A 108 22.33 3.01 7.26
C VAL A 108 22.13 1.60 7.83
N PRO A 109 23.19 0.79 8.00
CA PRO A 109 23.06 -0.52 8.64
C PRO A 109 22.38 -0.33 9.99
N ASP A 110 21.29 -1.06 10.23
CA ASP A 110 20.68 -1.12 11.55
C ASP A 110 21.78 -1.62 12.51
N LEU A 111 22.26 -0.72 13.36
CA LEU A 111 23.12 -1.09 14.48
C LEU A 111 22.36 -2.15 15.26
N ILE A 112 22.97 -3.33 15.31
CA ILE A 112 22.49 -4.54 15.97
C ILE A 112 21.89 -4.13 17.30
N ALA A 113 20.55 -4.08 17.36
CA ALA A 113 19.87 -3.97 18.63
C ALA A 113 20.11 -5.30 19.33
N ASP A 114 20.95 -5.28 20.36
CA ASP A 114 21.06 -6.35 21.37
C ASP A 114 19.68 -6.54 22.01
N GLY A 115 18.88 -7.36 21.34
CA GLY A 115 17.55 -7.73 21.73
C GLY A 115 17.28 -9.06 21.09
N THR A 116 17.49 -10.13 21.86
CA THR A 116 16.96 -11.47 21.59
C THR A 116 15.43 -11.40 21.54
N SER A 117 14.88 -10.81 20.47
CA SER A 117 13.51 -11.08 20.09
C SER A 117 13.55 -12.50 19.55
N GLU A 118 13.16 -13.46 20.42
CA GLU A 118 12.85 -14.81 19.98
C GLU A 118 11.82 -14.69 18.87
N TYR A 119 12.28 -14.88 17.63
CA TYR A 119 11.41 -14.99 16.49
C TYR A 119 10.65 -16.31 16.65
N ALA A 120 9.44 -16.22 17.21
CA ALA A 120 8.51 -17.33 17.17
C ALA A 120 8.00 -17.46 15.73
N PRO A 121 8.15 -18.63 15.08
CA PRO A 121 7.56 -18.84 13.77
C PRO A 121 6.05 -18.58 13.85
N PRO A 122 5.46 -17.97 12.81
CA PRO A 122 4.03 -17.69 12.79
C PRO A 122 3.22 -18.98 12.95
N SER A 123 2.17 -18.95 13.76
CA SER A 123 1.33 -20.13 13.96
C SER A 123 0.64 -20.55 12.64
N PRO A 124 0.33 -21.85 12.45
CA PRO A 124 -0.38 -22.31 11.25
C PRO A 124 -1.73 -21.63 11.03
N GLU A 125 -2.40 -21.21 12.11
CA GLU A 125 -3.65 -20.45 12.07
C GLU A 125 -3.42 -19.01 11.59
N ALA A 126 -2.37 -18.35 12.06
CA ALA A 126 -1.98 -17.02 11.59
C ALA A 126 -1.61 -17.03 10.11
N LEU A 127 -0.90 -18.07 9.64
CA LEU A 127 -0.57 -18.25 8.23
C LEU A 127 -1.82 -18.45 7.36
N ARG A 128 -2.81 -19.25 7.83
CA ARG A 128 -4.09 -19.43 7.14
C ARG A 128 -4.91 -18.13 7.09
N SER A 129 -5.00 -17.42 8.22
CA SER A 129 -5.69 -16.13 8.27
C SER A 129 -5.06 -15.11 7.34
N ALA A 130 -3.72 -15.10 7.23
CA ALA A 130 -3.02 -14.24 6.30
C ALA A 130 -3.28 -14.63 4.84
N ALA A 131 -3.30 -15.92 4.52
CA ALA A 131 -3.63 -16.40 3.18
C ALA A 131 -5.05 -15.96 2.75
N THR A 132 -6.06 -16.13 3.61
CA THR A 132 -7.43 -15.65 3.35
C THR A 132 -7.49 -14.15 3.16
N PHE A 133 -6.79 -13.38 4.00
CA PHE A 133 -6.69 -11.92 3.87
C PHE A 133 -6.13 -11.49 2.51
N LEU A 134 -5.08 -12.16 2.04
CA LEU A 134 -4.49 -11.87 0.73
C LEU A 134 -5.51 -12.08 -0.40
N GLU A 135 -6.23 -13.20 -0.38
CA GLU A 135 -7.23 -13.57 -1.39
C GLU A 135 -8.44 -12.65 -1.41
N GLU A 136 -9.05 -12.43 -0.25
CA GLU A 136 -10.37 -11.82 -0.18
C GLU A 136 -10.30 -10.28 -0.09
N SER A 137 -9.20 -9.72 0.42
CA SER A 137 -9.10 -8.29 0.72
C SER A 137 -7.97 -7.60 -0.03
N MET A 138 -6.73 -8.09 0.13
CA MET A 138 -5.57 -7.35 -0.37
C MET A 138 -5.50 -7.35 -1.90
N VAL A 139 -5.51 -8.50 -2.56
CA VAL A 139 -5.38 -8.58 -4.02
C VAL A 139 -6.48 -7.82 -4.74
N PRO A 140 -7.78 -7.95 -4.38
CA PRO A 140 -8.84 -7.12 -4.96
C PRO A 140 -8.57 -5.61 -4.81
N ALA A 141 -8.14 -5.17 -3.62
CA ALA A 141 -7.83 -3.76 -3.37
C ALA A 141 -6.65 -3.26 -4.21
N LEU A 142 -5.60 -4.08 -4.38
CA LEU A 142 -4.44 -3.73 -5.21
C LEU A 142 -4.82 -3.61 -6.69
N LEU A 143 -5.61 -4.54 -7.21
CA LEU A 143 -6.03 -4.53 -8.61
C LEU A 143 -6.98 -3.36 -8.91
N ALA A 144 -7.91 -3.07 -8.00
CA ALA A 144 -8.86 -1.97 -8.17
C ALA A 144 -8.20 -0.59 -8.12
N ASN A 145 -7.05 -0.47 -7.45
CA ASN A 145 -6.41 0.83 -7.18
C ASN A 145 -4.99 0.97 -7.79
N ALA A 146 -4.59 0.08 -8.70
CA ALA A 146 -3.29 0.13 -9.36
C ALA A 146 -3.08 1.45 -10.15
N GLU A 147 -4.16 1.99 -10.73
CA GLU A 147 -4.15 3.23 -11.52
C GLU A 147 -4.81 4.41 -10.77
N HIS A 148 -4.84 4.38 -9.44
CA HIS A 148 -5.50 5.40 -8.63
C HIS A 148 -5.02 6.83 -8.97
N ASP A 149 -5.93 7.82 -8.90
CA ASP A 149 -5.65 9.21 -9.27
C ASP A 149 -4.59 9.85 -8.36
N GLU A 150 -4.73 9.64 -7.04
CA GLU A 150 -3.75 10.08 -6.04
C GLU A 150 -2.41 9.32 -6.19
N PRO A 151 -1.30 10.00 -6.55
CA PRO A 151 0.00 9.35 -6.76
C PRO A 151 0.52 8.60 -5.53
N ARG A 152 0.24 9.11 -4.33
CA ARG A 152 0.67 8.47 -3.08
C ARG A 152 0.04 7.09 -2.89
N VAL A 153 -1.23 6.94 -3.29
CA VAL A 153 -1.93 5.65 -3.24
C VAL A 153 -1.29 4.68 -4.21
N ARG A 154 -0.95 5.11 -5.43
CA ARG A 154 -0.24 4.26 -6.41
C ARG A 154 1.08 3.75 -5.86
N THR A 155 1.86 4.60 -5.20
CA THR A 155 3.12 4.19 -4.55
C THR A 155 2.88 3.15 -3.45
N LEU A 156 1.85 3.32 -2.62
CA LEU A 156 1.50 2.35 -1.58
C LEU A 156 1.03 1.02 -2.18
N VAL A 157 0.20 1.06 -3.23
CA VAL A 157 -0.25 -0.14 -3.96
C VAL A 157 0.95 -0.87 -4.58
N ALA A 158 1.84 -0.16 -5.25
CA ALA A 158 3.05 -0.75 -5.84
C ALA A 158 3.96 -1.38 -4.78
N ARG A 159 4.15 -0.72 -3.63
CA ARG A 159 4.89 -1.26 -2.49
C ARG A 159 4.25 -2.54 -1.96
N ALA A 160 2.94 -2.52 -1.72
CA ALA A 160 2.18 -3.66 -1.23
C ALA A 160 2.20 -4.85 -2.21
N MET A 161 2.14 -4.59 -3.52
CA MET A 161 2.36 -5.60 -4.57
C MET A 161 3.78 -6.20 -4.52
N GLY A 162 4.79 -5.37 -4.24
CA GLY A 162 6.18 -5.81 -4.03
C GLY A 162 6.30 -6.76 -2.85
N THR A 163 5.76 -6.37 -1.70
CA THR A 163 5.72 -7.22 -0.49
C THR A 163 4.99 -8.53 -0.73
N HIS A 164 3.84 -8.49 -1.41
CA HIS A 164 3.13 -9.70 -1.84
C HIS A 164 3.99 -10.61 -2.73
N SER A 165 4.74 -10.04 -3.68
CA SER A 165 5.63 -10.80 -4.56
C SER A 165 6.78 -11.47 -3.80
N LEU A 166 7.27 -10.87 -2.72
CA LEU A 166 8.25 -11.48 -1.83
C LEU A 166 7.66 -12.69 -1.09
N LEU A 167 6.39 -12.65 -0.68
CA LEU A 167 5.70 -13.79 -0.05
C LEU A 167 5.63 -15.01 -0.97
N ALA A 168 5.43 -14.78 -2.29
CA ALA A 168 5.45 -15.85 -3.29
C ALA A 168 6.81 -16.56 -3.41
N SER A 169 7.87 -15.94 -2.89
CA SER A 169 9.24 -16.47 -2.87
C SER A 169 9.69 -16.92 -1.48
N SER A 170 8.85 -16.76 -0.45
CA SER A 170 9.15 -17.16 0.93
C SER A 170 9.00 -18.67 1.15
N ASP A 171 9.55 -19.21 2.23
CA ASP A 171 9.42 -20.63 2.60
C ASP A 171 8.17 -20.94 3.47
N LEU A 172 7.21 -20.01 3.54
CA LEU A 172 6.01 -20.13 4.37
C LEU A 172 4.86 -20.84 3.60
N ASP A 173 4.83 -22.17 3.61
CA ASP A 173 3.93 -23.04 2.81
C ASP A 173 2.49 -23.20 3.35
N PRO A 174 1.77 -22.13 3.68
CA PRO A 174 0.55 -21.95 2.88
C PRO A 174 0.46 -20.57 2.22
N LEU A 175 1.18 -19.59 2.77
CA LEU A 175 1.19 -18.22 2.29
C LEU A 175 1.89 -18.12 0.92
N ARG A 176 2.93 -18.94 0.71
CA ARG A 176 3.67 -19.04 -0.55
C ARG A 176 2.80 -19.52 -1.69
N GLU A 177 2.01 -20.58 -1.50
CA GLU A 177 1.18 -21.15 -2.56
C GLU A 177 0.12 -20.15 -3.03
N VAL A 178 -0.57 -19.51 -2.08
CA VAL A 178 -1.55 -18.46 -2.35
C VAL A 178 -0.90 -17.26 -3.05
N ALA A 179 0.22 -16.76 -2.51
CA ALA A 179 0.92 -15.63 -3.11
C ALA A 179 1.43 -15.95 -4.53
N ARG A 180 1.89 -17.18 -4.81
CA ARG A 180 2.28 -17.61 -6.16
C ARG A 180 1.11 -17.62 -7.14
N ALA A 181 -0.03 -18.18 -6.74
CA ALA A 181 -1.23 -18.19 -7.58
C ALA A 181 -1.67 -16.76 -7.92
N GLN A 182 -1.70 -15.88 -6.91
CA GLN A 182 -2.11 -14.48 -7.06
C GLN A 182 -1.10 -13.64 -7.84
N ARG A 183 0.20 -13.94 -7.75
CA ARG A 183 1.24 -13.25 -8.52
C ARG A 183 0.98 -13.33 -10.02
N LEU A 184 0.46 -14.46 -10.51
CA LEU A 184 0.08 -14.61 -11.92
C LEU A 184 -1.08 -13.68 -12.30
N VAL A 185 -2.06 -13.51 -11.40
CA VAL A 185 -3.20 -12.60 -11.59
C VAL A 185 -2.72 -11.15 -11.65
N ILE A 186 -1.91 -10.72 -10.68
CA ILE A 186 -1.34 -9.36 -10.62
C ILE A 186 -0.48 -9.09 -11.85
N HIS A 187 0.42 -10.02 -12.20
CA HIS A 187 1.28 -9.88 -13.38
C HIS A 187 0.47 -9.80 -14.67
N GLY A 188 -0.59 -10.61 -14.80
CA GLY A 188 -1.52 -10.55 -15.93
C GLY A 188 -2.20 -9.20 -16.07
N ALA A 189 -2.68 -8.63 -14.95
CA ALA A 189 -3.30 -7.31 -14.93
C ALA A 189 -2.31 -6.21 -15.32
N VAL A 190 -1.11 -6.19 -14.74
CA VAL A 190 -0.05 -5.22 -15.08
C VAL A 190 0.33 -5.33 -16.56
N ALA A 191 0.52 -6.54 -17.08
CA ALA A 191 0.85 -6.76 -18.49
C ALA A 191 -0.28 -6.28 -19.43
N ALA A 192 -1.54 -6.51 -19.05
CA ALA A 192 -2.69 -6.03 -19.82
C ALA A 192 -2.75 -4.50 -19.87
N THR A 193 -2.54 -3.85 -18.72
CA THR A 193 -2.44 -2.39 -18.62
C THR A 193 -1.31 -1.84 -19.48
N LEU A 194 -0.10 -2.38 -19.35
CA LEU A 194 1.05 -1.93 -20.16
C LEU A 194 0.79 -2.08 -21.66
N ARG A 195 0.22 -3.21 -22.08
CA ARG A 195 -0.16 -3.42 -23.49
C ARG A 195 -1.16 -2.37 -23.95
N ARG A 196 -2.18 -2.07 -23.14
CA ARG A 196 -3.17 -1.03 -23.43
C ARG A 196 -2.48 0.32 -23.64
N GLU A 197 -1.65 0.76 -22.70
CA GLU A 197 -0.95 2.06 -22.77
C GLU A 197 0.04 2.16 -23.95
N VAL A 198 0.69 1.05 -24.32
CA VAL A 198 1.51 0.97 -25.55
C VAL A 198 0.62 1.14 -26.78
N THR A 199 -0.50 0.41 -26.87
CA THR A 199 -1.38 0.45 -28.04
C THR A 199 -2.16 1.75 -28.20
N THR A 200 -2.45 2.47 -27.12
CA THR A 200 -3.17 3.76 -27.17
C THR A 200 -2.24 4.94 -27.45
N GLY A 201 -0.94 4.71 -27.67
CA GLY A 201 0.00 5.75 -28.10
C GLY A 201 0.44 6.71 -26.99
N ARG A 202 0.13 6.44 -25.72
CA ARG A 202 0.62 7.26 -24.59
C ARG A 202 2.15 7.18 -24.44
N ILE A 203 2.75 6.13 -24.98
CA ILE A 203 4.20 5.86 -25.01
C ILE A 203 4.83 6.29 -26.37
N GLU A 204 4.05 6.83 -27.31
CA GLU A 204 4.50 7.21 -28.66
C GLU A 204 4.68 8.72 -28.89
N LYS A 205 5.20 9.47 -27.91
CA LYS A 205 5.92 10.70 -28.27
C LYS A 205 7.41 10.40 -28.31
N PRO A 206 7.99 10.11 -29.50
CA PRO A 206 9.44 10.14 -29.63
C PRO A 206 9.91 11.53 -29.21
N VAL A 207 10.94 11.56 -28.36
CA VAL A 207 11.63 12.75 -27.81
C VAL A 207 12.44 13.46 -28.91
N ALA A 208 11.82 13.68 -30.08
CA ALA A 208 12.48 14.15 -31.29
C ALA A 208 12.00 15.54 -31.76
N SER A 209 11.21 16.26 -30.95
CA SER A 209 10.81 17.64 -31.26
C SER A 209 11.14 18.66 -30.18
N VAL A 210 12.02 18.33 -29.23
CA VAL A 210 12.56 19.32 -28.27
C VAL A 210 14.03 19.57 -28.61
N LEU A 211 14.26 20.20 -29.75
CA LEU A 211 15.38 21.12 -29.84
C LEU A 211 15.03 22.33 -28.96
N PRO A 212 15.95 22.81 -28.12
CA PRO A 212 15.64 23.81 -27.11
C PRO A 212 15.44 25.15 -27.79
N ASP A 213 14.21 25.67 -27.77
CA ASP A 213 14.02 27.10 -27.96
C ASP A 213 14.66 27.80 -26.76
N ALA A 214 15.77 28.49 -27.02
CA ALA A 214 16.54 29.22 -26.04
C ALA A 214 15.73 30.42 -25.55
N GLY A 215 14.81 30.21 -24.60
CA GLY A 215 14.01 31.30 -24.06
C GLY A 215 12.73 30.85 -23.41
N GLY A 216 12.81 30.09 -22.32
CA GLY A 216 11.59 29.75 -21.59
C GLY A 216 11.88 28.84 -20.43
N LYS A 217 12.07 29.44 -19.25
CA LYS A 217 12.00 28.75 -17.96
C LYS A 217 10.70 27.94 -17.93
N HIS A 218 10.74 26.75 -17.32
CA HIS A 218 9.65 25.81 -17.09
C HIS A 218 9.56 24.61 -18.04
N ALA A 219 10.60 23.78 -18.02
CA ALA A 219 10.41 22.33 -18.17
C ALA A 219 11.55 21.63 -17.44
N LEU A 220 11.27 21.06 -16.26
CA LEU A 220 11.85 19.81 -15.75
C LEU A 220 11.33 19.53 -14.33
N ASP A 221 10.70 18.36 -14.22
CA ASP A 221 10.75 17.46 -13.06
C ASP A 221 9.89 17.79 -11.82
N ASP A 222 8.63 17.35 -11.86
CA ASP A 222 7.74 17.31 -10.67
C ASP A 222 7.35 15.87 -10.31
N THR A 223 8.29 14.93 -10.43
CA THR A 223 8.09 13.53 -9.98
C THR A 223 8.85 13.17 -8.72
N THR A 224 9.62 14.08 -8.15
CA THR A 224 10.38 13.79 -6.92
C THR A 224 10.13 14.74 -5.76
N GLY A 225 9.63 15.97 -5.94
CA GLY A 225 9.30 16.84 -4.81
C GLY A 225 10.47 17.16 -3.86
N TRP A 226 11.72 16.90 -4.26
CA TRP A 226 12.91 17.32 -3.53
C TRP A 226 13.32 18.71 -4.01
N ARG A 227 12.81 19.74 -3.33
CA ARG A 227 13.44 21.06 -3.38
C ARG A 227 14.66 21.02 -2.47
N ALA A 228 15.85 20.92 -3.04
CA ALA A 228 17.04 21.44 -2.39
C ALA A 228 16.97 22.98 -2.45
N THR A 229 17.13 23.59 -1.28
CA THR A 229 17.14 25.03 -0.92
C THR A 229 17.27 26.05 -2.03
#